data_AF-A0A957CM15-F1
#
_entry.id   AF-A0A957CM15-F1
#
_cell.length_a   1.000
_cell.length_b   1.000
_cell.length_c   1.000
_cell.angle_alpha   90.00
_cell.angle_beta   90.00
_cell.angle_gamma   90.00
#
_symmetry.space_group_name_H-M   'P 1'
#
loop_
_entity.id
_entity.type
_entity.pdbx_description
1 polymer ?
#
loop_
_entity_poly.entity_id
_entity_poly.type
_entity_poly.pdbx_seq_one_letter_code
_entity_poly.pdbx_strand_id
1 'polypeptide(L)'
;MLRKMLRIVLPLFLFVAGALLIARSTGPSAESLARQEAMQALAPNGAAISERTLSVESSQSGSATVVNLADIPAGVYDPNNQLDRWRRGEIDLEEADGIRSAAELAALRKASLNLPPMQSLESTMAINNVTTAVPAASTSFDSLDYTECCGGGGNVPPDPELAVGPNHVIAVVNVAFEIYDKSGNSLVGPTTFASFMASDN
;
A
#
# COMPACT_ATOMS: atom_id res chain seq x y z
N MET A 1 49.86 16.59 -45.97
CA MET A 1 49.69 17.20 -44.63
C MET A 1 48.31 16.98 -44.03
N LEU A 2 47.21 17.11 -44.79
CA LEU A 2 45.83 17.02 -44.29
C LEU A 2 45.47 15.70 -43.54
N ARG A 3 45.89 14.54 -44.06
CA ARG A 3 45.66 13.23 -43.40
C ARG A 3 46.38 13.06 -42.05
N LYS A 4 47.52 13.71 -41.85
CA LYS A 4 48.26 13.65 -40.56
C LYS A 4 47.61 14.54 -39.51
N MET A 5 47.11 15.72 -39.92
CA MET A 5 46.35 16.59 -39.02
C MET A 5 45.02 15.96 -38.59
N LEU A 6 44.29 15.31 -39.51
CA LEU A 6 43.02 14.67 -39.17
C LEU A 6 43.16 13.54 -38.15
N ARG A 7 44.29 12.81 -38.15
CA ARG A 7 44.58 11.74 -37.17
C ARG A 7 44.87 12.24 -35.76
N ILE A 8 45.17 13.52 -35.58
CA ILE A 8 45.46 14.13 -34.28
C ILE A 8 44.28 14.97 -33.81
N VAL A 9 43.66 15.74 -34.71
CA VAL A 9 42.55 16.63 -34.38
C VAL A 9 41.28 15.85 -34.04
N LEU A 10 40.99 14.76 -34.75
CA LEU A 10 39.79 13.96 -34.50
C LEU A 10 39.78 13.28 -33.12
N PRO A 11 40.83 12.57 -32.66
CA PRO A 11 40.84 12.00 -31.31
C PRO A 11 40.86 13.08 -30.23
N LEU A 12 41.54 14.21 -30.45
CA LEU A 12 41.52 15.34 -29.50
C LEU A 12 40.11 15.92 -29.36
N PHE A 13 39.39 16.10 -30.48
CA PHE A 13 38.01 16.54 -30.47
C PHE A 13 37.09 15.56 -29.74
N LEU A 14 37.23 14.25 -30.01
CA LEU A 14 36.46 13.22 -29.33
C LEU A 14 36.75 13.17 -27.83
N PHE A 15 38.00 13.37 -27.42
CA PHE A 15 38.39 13.39 -26.02
C PHE A 15 37.78 14.60 -25.29
N VAL A 16 37.82 15.77 -25.92
CA VAL A 16 37.20 17.00 -25.38
C VAL A 16 35.68 16.87 -25.32
N ALA A 17 35.05 16.32 -26.36
CA ALA A 17 33.61 16.07 -26.39
C ALA A 17 33.18 15.05 -25.33
N GLY A 18 33.95 13.98 -25.13
CA GLY A 18 33.72 12.99 -24.07
C GLY A 18 33.83 13.58 -22.67
N ALA A 19 34.86 14.40 -22.41
CA ALA A 19 35.01 15.10 -21.14
C ALA A 19 33.85 16.07 -20.86
N LEU A 20 33.37 16.79 -21.89
CA LEU A 20 32.21 17.67 -21.80
C LEU A 20 30.90 16.92 -21.52
N LEU A 21 30.73 15.71 -22.05
CA LEU A 21 29.55 14.88 -21.82
C LEU A 21 29.54 14.31 -20.39
N ILE A 22 30.69 13.89 -19.86
CA ILE A 22 30.81 13.40 -18.47
C ILE A 22 30.57 14.53 -17.46
N ALA A 23 30.96 15.77 -17.81
CA ALA A 23 30.74 16.93 -16.96
C ALA A 23 29.29 17.43 -16.92
N ARG A 24 28.39 16.91 -17.79
CA ARG A 24 26.96 17.26 -17.75
C ARG A 24 26.27 16.40 -16.71
N SER A 25 25.90 17.00 -15.59
CA SER A 25 25.05 16.35 -14.58
C SER A 25 23.69 16.00 -15.17
N THR A 26 23.43 14.71 -15.37
CA THR A 26 22.13 14.15 -15.73
C THR A 26 21.31 13.92 -14.46
N GLY A 27 20.92 15.01 -13.80
CA GLY A 27 20.01 14.98 -12.67
C GLY A 27 18.84 15.92 -12.93
N PRO A 28 17.64 15.64 -12.39
CA PRO A 28 16.61 16.67 -12.33
C PRO A 28 17.21 17.90 -11.65
N SER A 29 17.02 19.06 -12.28
CA SER A 29 17.37 20.35 -11.69
C SER A 29 16.74 20.47 -10.31
N ALA A 30 17.47 21.05 -9.34
CA ALA A 30 16.93 21.33 -8.02
C ALA A 30 15.56 22.03 -8.13
N GLU A 31 14.62 21.62 -7.27
CA GLU A 31 13.29 22.21 -7.20
C GLU A 31 13.42 23.74 -7.04
N SER A 32 12.75 24.51 -7.91
CA SER A 32 12.78 25.96 -7.79
C SER A 32 11.87 26.42 -6.65
N LEU A 33 12.27 27.49 -5.95
CA LEU A 33 11.45 28.14 -4.93
C LEU A 33 10.03 28.46 -5.44
N ALA A 34 9.91 28.91 -6.69
CA ALA A 34 8.61 29.18 -7.31
C ALA A 34 7.71 27.93 -7.42
N ARG A 35 8.29 26.74 -7.64
CA ARG A 35 7.53 25.48 -7.67
C ARG A 35 7.15 25.04 -6.24
N GLN A 36 8.03 25.24 -5.26
CA GLN A 36 7.71 24.99 -3.85
C GLN A 36 6.57 25.88 -3.35
N GLU A 37 6.59 27.16 -3.68
CA GLU A 37 5.54 28.12 -3.32
C GLU A 37 4.21 27.79 -3.99
N ALA A 38 4.23 27.39 -5.27
CA ALA A 38 3.01 26.96 -5.98
C ALA A 38 2.41 25.67 -5.39
N MET A 39 3.26 24.72 -4.97
CA MET A 39 2.84 23.51 -4.27
C MET A 39 2.26 23.82 -2.87
N GLN A 40 2.87 24.75 -2.13
CA GLN A 40 2.36 25.20 -0.83
C GLN A 40 1.03 25.97 -0.94
N ALA A 41 0.83 26.74 -2.02
CA ALA A 41 -0.44 27.41 -2.27
C ALA A 41 -1.59 26.45 -2.62
N LEU A 42 -1.26 25.27 -3.15
CA LEU A 42 -2.22 24.20 -3.44
C LEU A 42 -2.43 23.25 -2.26
N ALA A 43 -1.54 23.29 -1.26
CA ALA A 43 -1.74 22.57 -0.01
C ALA A 43 -2.97 23.17 0.69
N PRO A 44 -3.92 22.34 1.16
CA PRO A 44 -5.09 22.85 1.85
C PRO A 44 -4.61 23.69 3.04
N ASN A 45 -4.96 24.99 3.02
CA ASN A 45 -4.62 25.93 4.07
C ASN A 45 -4.93 25.28 5.41
N GLY A 46 -3.87 24.97 6.17
CA GLY A 46 -4.00 24.56 7.55
C GLY A 46 -4.81 25.65 8.24
N ALA A 47 -6.04 25.34 8.64
CA ALA A 47 -6.73 26.13 9.63
C ALA A 47 -5.73 26.42 10.74
N ALA A 48 -5.61 27.69 11.13
CA ALA A 48 -4.73 28.12 12.20
C ALA A 48 -4.73 27.06 13.30
N ILE A 49 -3.56 26.43 13.50
CA ILE A 49 -3.31 25.51 14.59
C ILE A 49 -3.44 26.31 15.90
N SER A 50 -4.68 26.54 16.32
CA SER A 50 -4.96 26.62 17.74
C SER A 50 -4.49 25.28 18.26
N GLU A 51 -3.48 25.29 19.14
CA GLU A 51 -2.93 24.10 19.80
C GLU A 51 -4.06 23.34 20.49
N ARG A 52 -4.79 22.52 19.73
CA ARG A 52 -5.65 21.50 20.27
C ARG A 52 -4.67 20.40 20.63
N THR A 53 -4.31 20.34 21.90
CA THR A 53 -3.69 19.19 22.55
C THR A 53 -4.67 18.03 22.40
N LEU A 54 -4.74 17.45 21.20
CA LEU A 54 -5.30 16.15 20.97
C LEU A 54 -4.28 15.19 21.57
N SER A 55 -4.53 14.79 22.81
CA SER A 55 -3.95 13.57 23.35
C SER A 55 -4.47 12.44 22.47
N VAL A 56 -3.72 12.12 21.41
CA VAL A 56 -3.76 10.79 20.83
C VAL A 56 -3.37 9.91 22.01
N GLU A 57 -4.31 9.11 22.53
CA GLU A 57 -3.89 7.92 23.25
C GLU A 57 -3.11 7.12 22.21
N SER A 58 -1.78 7.31 22.19
CA SER A 58 -0.92 6.34 21.57
C SER A 58 -1.32 5.04 22.23
N SER A 59 -1.83 4.09 21.45
CA SER A 59 -1.77 2.70 21.85
C SER A 59 -0.40 2.54 22.45
N GLN A 60 -0.31 2.22 23.75
CA GLN A 60 0.96 2.18 24.47
C GLN A 60 1.88 1.30 23.64
N SER A 61 2.74 1.94 22.84
CA SER A 61 3.76 1.25 22.11
C SER A 61 4.60 0.68 23.22
N GLY A 62 4.56 -0.64 23.39
CA GLY A 62 5.27 -1.32 24.46
C GLY A 62 6.67 -0.73 24.52
N SER A 63 7.11 -0.38 25.73
CA SER A 63 8.41 0.28 25.90
C SER A 63 9.47 -0.52 25.15
N ALA A 64 10.15 0.13 24.20
CA ALA A 64 11.16 -0.51 23.38
C ALA A 64 12.21 -1.13 24.31
N THR A 65 12.23 -2.46 24.38
CA THR A 65 13.18 -3.17 25.21
C THR A 65 14.45 -3.36 24.37
N VAL A 66 15.54 -2.71 24.77
CA VAL A 66 16.84 -2.93 24.14
C VAL A 66 17.34 -4.30 24.58
N VAL A 67 17.29 -5.27 23.67
CA VAL A 67 17.83 -6.61 23.88
C VAL A 67 19.24 -6.66 23.30
N ASN A 68 20.24 -6.86 24.14
CA ASN A 68 21.60 -7.13 23.69
C ASN A 68 21.72 -8.61 23.33
N LEU A 69 21.94 -8.90 22.04
CA LEU A 69 22.01 -10.27 21.53
C LEU A 69 23.16 -11.08 22.15
N ALA A 70 24.22 -10.43 22.65
CA ALA A 70 25.33 -11.11 23.32
C ALA A 70 24.97 -11.62 24.73
N ASP A 71 23.95 -11.05 25.35
CA ASP A 71 23.47 -11.43 26.68
C ASP A 71 22.44 -12.57 26.61
N ILE A 72 22.00 -12.94 25.40
CA ILE A 72 21.15 -14.11 25.17
C ILE A 72 22.06 -15.35 25.21
N PRO A 73 21.94 -16.22 26.23
CA PRO A 73 22.82 -17.36 26.35
C PRO A 73 22.56 -18.35 25.21
N ALA A 74 23.50 -18.41 24.25
CA ALA A 74 23.43 -19.34 23.13
C ALA A 74 23.48 -20.79 23.64
N GLY A 75 22.53 -21.61 23.20
CA GLY A 75 22.48 -23.04 23.56
C GLY A 75 21.77 -23.36 24.88
N VAL A 76 21.20 -22.37 25.58
CA VAL A 76 20.23 -22.63 26.65
C VAL A 76 18.90 -22.98 26.03
N TYR A 77 18.39 -24.16 26.38
CA TYR A 77 17.07 -24.59 25.98
C TYR A 77 16.01 -23.67 26.59
N ASP A 78 15.33 -22.89 25.74
CA ASP A 78 14.14 -22.13 26.13
C ASP A 78 12.91 -23.03 25.96
N PRO A 79 12.21 -23.44 27.03
CA PRO A 79 10.99 -24.23 26.92
C PRO A 79 9.86 -23.51 26.14
N ASN A 80 9.95 -22.19 25.99
CA ASN A 80 9.03 -21.37 25.21
C ASN A 80 9.55 -21.06 23.80
N ASN A 81 10.56 -21.79 23.31
CA ASN A 81 10.93 -21.70 21.91
C ASN A 81 9.77 -22.13 20.99
N GLN A 82 9.80 -21.66 19.74
CA GLN A 82 8.75 -21.91 18.76
C GLN A 82 8.50 -23.41 18.52
N LEU A 83 9.55 -24.24 18.52
CA LEU A 83 9.43 -25.68 18.26
C LEU A 83 8.66 -26.39 19.38
N ASP A 84 8.94 -26.09 20.63
CA ASP A 84 8.28 -26.76 21.76
C ASP A 84 6.89 -26.20 22.03
N ARG A 85 6.67 -24.92 21.78
CA ARG A 85 5.32 -24.36 21.72
C ARG A 85 4.46 -25.04 20.66
N TRP A 86 5.01 -25.25 19.45
CA TRP A 86 4.33 -26.04 18.42
C TRP A 86 4.09 -27.48 18.84
N ARG A 87 5.08 -28.17 19.41
CA ARG A 87 4.92 -29.54 19.93
C ARG A 87 3.87 -29.66 21.03
N ARG A 88 3.63 -28.59 21.79
CA ARG A 88 2.55 -28.49 22.79
C ARG A 88 1.20 -28.06 22.20
N GLY A 89 1.13 -27.74 20.91
CA GLY A 89 -0.08 -27.24 20.25
C GLY A 89 -0.43 -25.78 20.59
N GLU A 90 0.52 -25.01 21.11
CA GLU A 90 0.35 -23.57 21.42
C GLU A 90 0.60 -22.67 20.20
N ILE A 91 1.15 -23.22 19.13
CA ILE A 91 1.33 -22.55 17.84
C ILE A 91 0.61 -23.39 16.81
N ASP A 92 -0.40 -22.79 16.18
CA ASP A 92 -1.00 -23.34 14.97
C ASP A 92 -0.04 -23.07 13.80
N LEU A 93 0.47 -24.12 13.18
CA LEU A 93 1.27 -24.04 11.94
C LEU A 93 0.43 -24.31 10.70
N GLU A 94 -0.80 -24.82 10.88
CA GLU A 94 -1.73 -25.08 9.78
C GLU A 94 -2.62 -23.85 9.51
N GLU A 95 -2.52 -22.82 10.37
CA GLU A 95 -3.13 -21.50 10.23
C GLU A 95 -4.56 -21.60 9.70
N ALA A 96 -5.41 -22.36 10.42
CA ALA A 96 -6.82 -22.48 10.09
C ALA A 96 -7.63 -21.23 10.53
N ASP A 97 -6.95 -20.10 10.71
CA ASP A 97 -7.53 -18.84 11.19
C ASP A 97 -8.37 -18.11 10.12
N GLY A 98 -8.35 -18.56 8.86
CA GLY A 98 -8.93 -17.82 7.73
C GLY A 98 -10.37 -18.16 7.34
N ILE A 99 -10.75 -19.44 7.28
CA ILE A 99 -11.98 -19.83 6.56
C ILE A 99 -13.16 -19.96 7.52
N ARG A 100 -13.75 -18.82 7.87
CA ARG A 100 -15.04 -18.77 8.60
C ARG A 100 -16.12 -19.45 7.77
N SER A 101 -17.06 -20.12 8.42
CA SER A 101 -18.21 -20.71 7.70
C SER A 101 -18.99 -19.63 6.96
N ALA A 102 -19.62 -19.95 5.83
CA ALA A 102 -20.44 -18.99 5.07
C ALA A 102 -21.52 -18.32 5.93
N ALA A 103 -22.10 -19.06 6.88
CA ALA A 103 -23.10 -18.54 7.82
C ALA A 103 -22.50 -17.54 8.82
N GLU A 104 -21.31 -17.81 9.34
CA GLU A 104 -20.60 -16.91 10.25
C GLU A 104 -20.13 -15.65 9.52
N LEU A 105 -19.60 -15.80 8.30
CA LEU A 105 -19.20 -14.68 7.44
C LEU A 105 -20.39 -13.76 7.14
N ALA A 106 -21.56 -14.33 6.83
CA ALA A 106 -22.79 -13.56 6.63
C ALA A 106 -23.25 -12.84 7.92
N ALA A 107 -23.11 -13.46 9.08
CA ALA A 107 -23.43 -12.84 10.36
C ALA A 107 -22.49 -11.67 10.68
N LEU A 108 -21.19 -11.83 10.44
CA LEU A 108 -20.18 -10.77 10.62
C LEU A 108 -20.42 -9.59 9.66
N ARG A 109 -20.76 -9.86 8.39
CA ARG A 109 -21.15 -8.81 7.43
C ARG A 109 -22.39 -8.05 7.91
N LYS A 110 -23.41 -8.76 8.41
CA LYS A 110 -24.59 -8.11 8.97
C LYS A 110 -24.25 -7.25 10.19
N ALA A 111 -23.34 -7.70 11.04
CA ALA A 111 -22.88 -6.93 12.19
C ALA A 111 -22.10 -5.68 11.76
N SER A 112 -21.21 -5.79 10.77
CA SER A 112 -20.38 -4.67 10.29
C SER A 112 -21.21 -3.54 9.68
N LEU A 113 -22.29 -3.86 8.97
CA LEU A 113 -23.23 -2.86 8.43
C LEU A 113 -23.92 -2.00 9.50
N ASN A 114 -23.95 -2.48 10.76
CA ASN A 114 -24.55 -1.77 11.88
C ASN A 114 -23.50 -1.08 12.78
N LEU A 115 -22.21 -1.09 12.40
CA LEU A 115 -21.19 -0.43 13.18
C LEU A 115 -21.32 1.10 13.06
N PRO A 116 -21.29 1.83 14.20
CA PRO A 116 -21.34 3.28 14.17
C PRO A 116 -20.04 3.84 13.55
N PRO A 117 -20.09 5.05 12.95
CA PRO A 117 -18.88 5.76 12.56
C PRO A 117 -17.93 5.93 13.75
N MET A 118 -16.63 6.05 13.46
CA MET A 118 -15.65 6.32 14.50
C MET A 118 -15.96 7.67 15.16
N GLN A 119 -16.10 7.71 16.49
CA GLN A 119 -16.48 8.91 17.25
C GLN A 119 -15.57 10.12 17.01
N SER A 120 -14.30 9.88 16.65
CA SER A 120 -13.35 10.94 16.28
C SER A 120 -13.75 11.69 14.99
N LEU A 121 -14.47 11.03 14.07
CA LEU A 121 -15.03 11.62 12.86
C LEU A 121 -16.34 12.37 13.12
N GLU A 122 -17.08 12.02 14.17
CA GLU A 122 -18.26 12.79 14.59
C GLU A 122 -17.86 14.14 15.21
N SER A 123 -16.72 14.20 15.91
CA SER A 123 -16.20 15.46 16.48
C SER A 123 -15.76 16.49 15.44
N THR A 124 -15.46 16.10 14.19
CA THR A 124 -15.17 17.05 13.09
C THR A 124 -16.43 17.54 12.37
N MET A 125 -17.58 16.91 12.57
CA MET A 125 -18.88 17.40 12.06
C MET A 125 -19.44 18.58 12.88
N ALA A 126 -18.87 18.89 14.04
CA ALA A 126 -19.20 20.07 14.84
C ALA A 126 -18.50 21.36 14.36
N ILE A 127 -17.81 21.34 13.21
CA ILE A 127 -17.38 22.57 12.55
C ILE A 127 -18.57 23.10 11.73
N ASN A 128 -19.37 23.97 12.35
CA ASN A 128 -20.64 24.55 11.85
C ASN A 128 -20.60 25.27 10.48
N ASN A 129 -19.48 25.23 9.76
CA ASN A 129 -19.30 25.88 8.46
C ASN A 129 -18.58 25.02 7.40
N VAL A 130 -18.36 23.73 7.68
CA VAL A 130 -17.97 22.78 6.63
C VAL A 130 -19.28 22.24 6.05
N THR A 131 -19.79 22.86 4.98
CA THR A 131 -20.71 22.18 4.06
C THR A 131 -19.89 21.12 3.32
N THR A 132 -19.51 20.06 4.03
CA THR A 132 -18.96 18.87 3.42
C THR A 132 -20.10 18.26 2.63
N ALA A 133 -20.10 18.52 1.33
CA ALA A 133 -20.59 17.55 0.37
C ALA A 133 -19.72 16.29 0.50
N VAL A 134 -19.80 15.59 1.65
CA VAL A 134 -19.40 14.20 1.70
C VAL A 134 -20.27 13.54 0.66
N PRO A 135 -19.68 12.91 -0.38
CA PRO A 135 -20.47 12.16 -1.34
C PRO A 135 -21.34 11.20 -0.54
N ALA A 136 -22.66 11.31 -0.68
CA ALA A 136 -23.56 10.33 -0.09
C ALA A 136 -23.09 8.96 -0.60
N ALA A 137 -22.84 8.02 0.30
CA ALA A 137 -22.48 6.66 -0.08
C ALA A 137 -23.59 6.13 -1.00
N SER A 138 -23.30 6.03 -2.30
CA SER A 138 -24.33 5.77 -3.30
C SER A 138 -24.58 4.28 -3.47
N THR A 139 -23.51 3.48 -3.47
CA THR A 139 -23.55 2.04 -3.70
C THR A 139 -22.35 1.38 -3.02
N SER A 140 -22.56 0.19 -2.45
CA SER A 140 -21.51 -0.70 -1.96
C SER A 140 -21.82 -2.12 -2.43
N PHE A 141 -20.80 -2.89 -2.76
CA PHE A 141 -20.93 -4.26 -3.22
C PHE A 141 -19.75 -5.09 -2.73
N ASP A 142 -19.94 -6.40 -2.66
CA ASP A 142 -18.87 -7.34 -2.35
C ASP A 142 -17.94 -7.44 -3.57
N SER A 143 -16.64 -7.37 -3.30
CA SER A 143 -15.57 -7.50 -4.29
C SER A 143 -14.88 -8.86 -4.12
N LEU A 144 -14.00 -9.18 -5.07
CA LEU A 144 -13.17 -10.39 -5.12
C LEU A 144 -12.69 -10.84 -3.74
N ASP A 145 -13.08 -12.05 -3.33
CA ASP A 145 -12.61 -12.66 -2.09
C ASP A 145 -11.29 -13.42 -2.29
N TYR A 146 -10.51 -13.54 -1.22
CA TYR A 146 -9.23 -14.23 -1.25
C TYR A 146 -9.35 -15.75 -1.49
N THR A 147 -10.53 -16.32 -1.19
CA THR A 147 -10.85 -17.73 -1.51
C THR A 147 -11.31 -17.93 -2.95
N GLU A 148 -11.87 -16.89 -3.57
CA GLU A 148 -12.34 -16.90 -4.96
C GLU A 148 -11.19 -16.68 -5.94
N CYS A 149 -10.13 -15.97 -5.51
CA CYS A 149 -8.93 -15.82 -6.30
C CYS A 149 -8.01 -17.07 -6.22
N CYS A 150 -7.11 -17.21 -7.20
CA CYS A 150 -6.01 -18.20 -7.16
C CYS A 150 -6.38 -19.68 -7.37
N GLY A 151 -7.51 -19.99 -8.02
CA GLY A 151 -7.93 -21.40 -8.21
C GLY A 151 -8.43 -22.06 -6.93
N GLY A 152 -8.99 -21.28 -5.99
CA GLY A 152 -9.50 -21.74 -4.70
C GLY A 152 -8.46 -21.71 -3.56
N GLY A 153 -7.31 -21.07 -3.80
CA GLY A 153 -6.10 -21.24 -2.99
C GLY A 153 -6.01 -20.41 -1.71
N GLY A 154 -6.88 -19.43 -1.46
CA GLY A 154 -6.96 -18.77 -0.16
C GLY A 154 -5.63 -18.19 0.33
N ASN A 155 -4.94 -17.39 -0.49
CA ASN A 155 -3.67 -16.78 -0.09
C ASN A 155 -3.91 -15.83 1.10
N VAL A 156 -3.29 -16.14 2.25
CA VAL A 156 -3.36 -15.37 3.49
C VAL A 156 -1.96 -14.82 3.83
N PRO A 157 -1.85 -13.56 4.27
CA PRO A 157 -2.94 -12.59 4.44
C PRO A 157 -3.56 -12.16 3.10
N PRO A 158 -4.86 -11.81 3.08
CA PRO A 158 -5.46 -11.22 1.90
C PRO A 158 -4.94 -9.79 1.76
N ASP A 159 -4.22 -9.51 0.68
CA ASP A 159 -3.72 -8.16 0.36
C ASP A 159 -4.60 -7.53 -0.75
N PRO A 160 -5.74 -6.90 -0.41
CA PRO A 160 -6.61 -6.26 -1.39
C PRO A 160 -6.11 -4.88 -1.80
N GLU A 161 -6.20 -4.57 -3.09
CA GLU A 161 -5.90 -3.27 -3.68
C GLU A 161 -7.04 -2.85 -4.63
N LEU A 162 -7.27 -1.53 -4.78
CA LEU A 162 -8.40 -1.01 -5.56
C LEU A 162 -8.01 0.19 -6.43
N ALA A 163 -8.42 0.18 -7.69
CA ALA A 163 -8.38 1.33 -8.58
C ALA A 163 -9.79 1.70 -9.06
N VAL A 164 -10.16 2.99 -8.92
CA VAL A 164 -11.52 3.48 -9.17
C VAL A 164 -11.49 4.52 -10.30
N GLY A 165 -11.96 4.13 -11.49
CA GLY A 165 -12.09 5.04 -12.64
C GLY A 165 -13.49 5.69 -12.73
N PRO A 166 -13.82 6.45 -13.80
CA PRO A 166 -15.15 7.04 -13.95
C PRO A 166 -16.28 6.00 -14.05
N ASN A 167 -16.03 4.90 -14.77
CA ASN A 167 -17.04 3.89 -15.09
C ASN A 167 -16.78 2.53 -14.42
N HIS A 168 -15.54 2.27 -14.02
CA HIS A 168 -15.10 0.95 -13.57
C HIS A 168 -14.45 0.98 -12.21
N VAL A 169 -14.44 -0.17 -11.55
CA VAL A 169 -13.68 -0.47 -10.35
C VAL A 169 -12.85 -1.70 -10.65
N ILE A 170 -11.53 -1.61 -10.47
CA ILE A 170 -10.63 -2.74 -10.62
C ILE A 170 -10.18 -3.12 -9.23
N ALA A 171 -10.55 -4.32 -8.78
CA ALA A 171 -10.11 -4.88 -7.53
C ALA A 171 -9.03 -5.93 -7.79
N VAL A 172 -8.03 -5.96 -6.94
CA VAL A 172 -6.95 -6.94 -6.96
C VAL A 172 -6.87 -7.58 -5.60
N VAL A 173 -6.72 -8.90 -5.55
CA VAL A 173 -6.37 -9.61 -4.31
C VAL A 173 -5.27 -10.60 -4.64
N ASN A 174 -4.09 -10.36 -4.05
CA ASN A 174 -2.90 -11.20 -4.20
C ASN A 174 -2.50 -11.41 -5.67
N VAL A 175 -2.94 -12.50 -6.30
CA VAL A 175 -2.52 -12.91 -7.65
C VAL A 175 -3.63 -12.83 -8.70
N ALA A 176 -4.79 -12.29 -8.36
CA ALA A 176 -5.88 -12.11 -9.32
C ALA A 176 -6.52 -10.73 -9.21
N PHE A 177 -7.18 -10.34 -10.28
CA PHE A 177 -7.96 -9.11 -10.35
C PHE A 177 -9.34 -9.38 -10.96
N GLU A 178 -10.28 -8.50 -10.64
CA GLU A 178 -11.62 -8.47 -11.21
C GLU A 178 -12.03 -7.02 -11.49
N ILE A 179 -12.78 -6.80 -12.57
CA ILE A 179 -13.26 -5.49 -13.00
C ILE A 179 -14.77 -5.46 -12.87
N TYR A 180 -15.28 -4.48 -12.12
CA TYR A 180 -16.70 -4.23 -11.91
C TYR A 180 -17.14 -2.90 -12.53
N ASP A 181 -18.43 -2.78 -12.82
CA ASP A 181 -19.08 -1.47 -12.99
C ASP A 181 -19.31 -0.77 -11.63
N LYS A 182 -19.82 0.47 -11.65
CA LYS A 182 -20.14 1.25 -10.43
C LYS A 182 -21.31 0.71 -9.61
N SER A 183 -22.06 -0.23 -10.16
CA SER A 183 -23.18 -0.90 -9.50
C SER A 183 -22.76 -2.24 -8.87
N GLY A 184 -21.52 -2.68 -9.08
CA GLY A 184 -20.98 -3.94 -8.56
C GLY A 184 -21.17 -5.14 -9.48
N ASN A 185 -21.58 -4.95 -10.73
CA ASN A 185 -21.66 -6.06 -11.68
C ASN A 185 -20.26 -6.39 -12.18
N SER A 186 -19.87 -7.66 -12.11
CA SER A 186 -18.62 -8.15 -12.71
C SER A 186 -18.68 -8.00 -14.23
N LEU A 187 -17.65 -7.37 -14.79
CA LEU A 187 -17.46 -7.18 -16.22
C LEU A 187 -16.35 -8.08 -16.78
N VAL A 188 -15.28 -8.29 -16.00
CA VAL A 188 -14.12 -9.11 -16.37
C VAL A 188 -13.54 -9.78 -15.14
N GLY A 189 -13.23 -11.06 -15.24
CA GLY A 189 -12.56 -11.84 -14.20
C GLY A 189 -13.49 -12.81 -13.46
N PRO A 190 -13.04 -13.40 -12.34
CA PRO A 190 -11.69 -13.26 -11.76
C PRO A 190 -10.60 -13.77 -12.71
N THR A 191 -9.57 -12.94 -12.96
CA THR A 191 -8.45 -13.29 -13.85
C THR A 191 -7.15 -13.30 -13.06
N THR A 192 -6.39 -14.39 -13.14
CA THR A 192 -5.05 -14.44 -12.51
C THR A 192 -4.03 -13.66 -13.31
N PHE A 193 -3.07 -13.02 -12.65
CA PHE A 193 -1.97 -12.33 -13.34
C PHE A 193 -1.16 -13.29 -14.22
N ALA A 194 -1.00 -14.55 -13.79
CA ALA A 194 -0.36 -15.57 -14.62
C ALA A 194 -1.10 -15.78 -15.95
N SER A 195 -2.43 -15.96 -15.91
CA SER A 195 -3.24 -16.13 -17.13
C SER A 195 -3.27 -14.88 -18.00
N PHE A 196 -3.32 -13.69 -17.40
CA PHE A 196 -3.34 -12.42 -18.13
C PHE A 196 -2.01 -12.15 -18.83
N MET A 197 -0.87 -12.41 -18.16
CA MET A 197 0.45 -12.19 -18.76
C MET A 197 0.86 -13.29 -19.75
N ALA A 198 0.20 -14.46 -19.70
CA ALA A 198 0.46 -15.57 -20.62
C ALA A 198 -0.32 -15.47 -21.94
N SER A 199 -1.29 -14.56 -22.08
CA SER A 199 -2.14 -14.48 -23.27
C SER A 199 -1.47 -13.88 -24.52
N ASP A 200 -0.23 -13.41 -24.41
CA ASP A 200 0.55 -12.79 -25.51
C ASP A 200 1.70 -13.68 -26.04
N ASN A 201 1.61 -15.01 -25.89
CA ASN A 201 2.53 -15.98 -26.53
C ASN A 201 1.82 -16.82 -27.60
#